data_AF-T1A812-F1
#
_entry.id   AF-T1A812-F1
#
_cell.length_a   1.000
_cell.length_b   1.000
_cell.length_c   1.000
_cell.angle_alpha   90.00
_cell.angle_beta   90.00
_cell.angle_gamma   90.00
#
_symmetry.space_group_name_H-M   'P 1'
#
loop_
_entity.id
_entity.type
_entity.pdbx_description
1 polymer ?
#
loop_
_entity_poly.entity_id
_entity_poly.type
_entity_poly.pdbx_seq_one_letter_code
_entity_poly.pdbx_strand_id
1 'polypeptide(L)' 'MLKKSLALLSGVMIAFAAYAGGSNMLRHGHPDTYVVRKGDTLWSIAAHFLNKPWLWPELWQANPQIHNP' A
#
# COMPACT_ATOMS: atom_id res chain seq x y z
N MET A 1 22.16 -15.33 -31.33
CA MET A 1 22.35 -15.19 -29.86
C MET A 1 21.85 -13.85 -29.33
N LEU A 2 22.03 -12.74 -30.06
CA LEU A 2 21.58 -11.38 -29.69
C LEU A 2 20.07 -11.23 -29.35
N LYS A 3 19.18 -11.94 -30.05
CA LYS A 3 17.72 -11.88 -29.82
C LYS A 3 17.30 -12.49 -28.47
N LYS A 4 18.02 -13.51 -27.98
CA LYS A 4 17.78 -14.13 -26.67
C LYS A 4 18.28 -13.22 -25.53
N SER A 5 19.41 -12.55 -25.75
CA SER A 5 19.98 -11.56 -24.82
C SER A 5 19.05 -10.36 -24.64
N LEU A 6 18.44 -9.87 -25.73
CA LEU A 6 17.52 -8.73 -25.68
C LEU A 6 16.24 -9.08 -24.91
N ALA A 7 15.68 -10.28 -25.13
CA ALA A 7 14.50 -10.74 -24.39
C ALA A 7 14.77 -10.92 -22.88
N LEU A 8 15.96 -11.40 -22.50
CA LEU A 8 16.39 -11.50 -21.11
C LEU A 8 16.54 -10.11 -20.46
N LEU A 9 17.13 -9.14 -21.16
CA LEU A 9 17.26 -7.77 -20.66
C LEU A 9 15.89 -7.11 -20.45
N SER A 10 14.96 -7.31 -21.39
CA SER A 10 13.60 -6.79 -21.27
C SER A 10 12.84 -7.40 -20.10
N GLY A 11 13.01 -8.70 -19.84
CA GLY A 11 12.39 -9.37 -18.68
C GLY A 11 12.91 -8.82 -17.34
N VAL A 12 14.21 -8.56 -17.24
CA VAL A 12 14.83 -7.97 -16.02
C VAL A 12 14.34 -6.53 -15.80
N MET A 13 14.19 -5.73 -16.85
CA MET A 13 13.68 -4.36 -16.75
C MET A 13 12.22 -4.31 -16.26
N ILE A 14 11.37 -5.25 -16.72
CA ILE A 14 9.98 -5.35 -16.28
C ILE A 14 9.90 -5.73 -14.81
N ALA A 15 10.70 -6.70 -14.37
CA ALA A 15 10.76 -7.10 -12.97
C ALA A 15 11.27 -5.96 -12.05
N PHE A 16 12.25 -5.19 -12.51
CA PHE A 16 12.80 -4.06 -11.75
C PHE A 16 11.78 -2.91 -11.61
N ALA A 17 11.02 -2.61 -12.66
CA ALA A 17 9.97 -1.60 -12.62
C ALA A 17 8.83 -1.98 -11.65
N ALA A 18 8.45 -3.27 -11.60
CA ALA A 18 7.46 -3.76 -10.64
C ALA A 18 7.94 -3.66 -9.17
N TYR A 19 9.23 -3.92 -8.91
CA TYR A 19 9.81 -3.80 -7.58
C TYR A 19 9.94 -2.33 -7.12
N ALA A 20 10.33 -1.42 -8.03
CA ALA A 20 10.45 0.00 -7.74
C ALA A 20 9.09 0.72 -7.59
N GLY A 21 8.01 0.12 -8.11
CA GLY A 21 6.64 0.65 -8.05
C GLY A 21 5.93 0.44 -6.71
N GLY A 22 6.64 0.03 -5.65
CA GLY A 22 6.07 -0.06 -4.30
C GLY A 22 5.62 1.31 -3.82
N SER A 23 4.33 1.58 -3.89
CA SER A 23 3.75 2.80 -3.34
C SER A 23 4.00 2.82 -1.83
N ASN A 24 4.82 3.77 -1.36
CA ASN A 24 4.93 4.06 0.06
C ASN A 24 3.59 4.68 0.52
N MET A 25 2.62 3.83 0.85
CA MET A 25 1.27 4.27 1.24
C MET A 25 1.23 4.82 2.66
N LEU A 26 2.20 4.41 3.49
CA LEU A 26 2.25 4.71 4.91
C LEU A 26 3.23 5.85 5.20
N ARG A 27 2.94 6.62 6.24
CA ARG A 27 3.82 7.67 6.76
C ARG A 27 4.91 7.08 7.63
N HIS A 28 6.07 7.71 7.66
CA HIS A 28 7.14 7.31 8.57
C HIS A 28 6.66 7.24 10.03
N GLY A 29 7.05 6.18 10.74
CA GLY A 29 6.68 5.96 12.14
C GLY A 29 5.27 5.40 12.35
N HIS A 30 4.59 4.91 11.31
CA HIS A 30 3.36 4.15 11.47
C HIS A 30 3.62 2.85 12.27
N PRO A 31 2.66 2.40 13.09
CA PRO A 31 2.74 1.07 13.70
C PRO A 31 2.40 -0.01 12.66
N ASP A 32 2.82 -1.25 12.93
CA ASP A 32 2.37 -2.42 12.14
C ASP A 32 0.91 -2.79 12.44
N THR A 33 0.42 -2.44 13.62
CA THR A 33 -0.96 -2.68 14.04
C THR A 33 -1.45 -1.53 14.90
N TYR A 34 -2.67 -1.07 14.64
CA TYR A 34 -3.32 -0.03 15.42
C TYR A 34 -4.60 -0.58 16.06
N VAL A 35 -4.74 -0.41 17.37
CA VAL A 35 -5.95 -0.77 18.11
C VAL A 35 -6.86 0.45 18.16
N VAL A 36 -8.03 0.33 17.53
CA VAL A 36 -9.05 1.39 17.44
C VAL A 36 -9.50 1.82 18.83
N ARG A 37 -9.61 3.13 19.05
CA ARG A 37 -10.07 3.74 20.29
C ARG A 37 -11.44 4.39 20.11
N LYS A 38 -12.17 4.57 21.22
CA LYS A 38 -13.47 5.24 21.20
C LYS A 38 -13.31 6.66 20.63
N GLY A 39 -14.06 6.96 19.57
CA GLY A 39 -14.02 8.24 18.87
C GLY A 39 -13.14 8.27 17.62
N ASP A 40 -12.37 7.20 17.36
CA ASP A 40 -11.67 7.05 16.09
C ASP A 40 -12.65 6.80 14.94
N THR A 41 -12.29 7.30 13.77
CA THR A 41 -12.94 6.99 12.49
C THR A 41 -11.89 6.44 11.53
N LEU A 42 -12.30 5.62 10.55
CA LEU A 42 -11.37 5.18 9.51
C LEU A 42 -10.71 6.35 8.78
N TRP A 43 -11.45 7.44 8.59
CA TRP A 43 -10.91 8.69 8.06
C TRP A 43 -9.77 9.25 8.92
N SER A 44 -9.98 9.38 10.24
CA SER A 44 -8.95 9.91 11.15
C SER A 44 -7.70 9.02 11.23
N ILE A 45 -7.89 7.70 11.24
CA ILE A 45 -6.81 6.71 11.24
C ILE A 45 -6.02 6.80 9.93
N ALA A 46 -6.71 6.85 8.80
CA ALA A 46 -6.10 7.04 7.48
C ALA A 46 -5.35 8.38 7.39
N ALA A 47 -5.91 9.46 7.95
CA ALA A 47 -5.26 10.76 8.03
C ALA A 47 -4.05 10.80 8.96
N HIS A 48 -3.90 9.84 9.86
CA HIS A 48 -2.73 9.74 10.72
C HIS A 48 -1.62 8.90 10.08
N PHE A 49 -1.97 7.75 9.47
CA PHE A 49 -1.00 6.76 9.02
C PHE A 49 -0.77 6.70 7.50
N LEU A 50 -1.71 7.16 6.67
CA LEU A 50 -1.56 7.12 5.22
C LEU A 50 -1.00 8.44 4.67
N ASN A 51 -0.19 8.33 3.62
CA ASN A 51 0.20 9.48 2.79
C ASN A 51 -1.02 10.04 2.02
N LYS A 52 -2.00 9.18 1.71
CA LYS A 52 -3.24 9.53 1.01
C LYS A 52 -4.46 9.19 1.89
N PRO A 53 -4.96 10.13 2.72
CA PRO A 53 -6.03 9.87 3.68
C PRO A 53 -7.36 9.43 3.07
N TRP A 54 -7.64 9.84 1.83
CA TRP A 54 -8.85 9.45 1.12
C TRP A 54 -8.88 7.97 0.72
N LEU A 55 -7.77 7.23 0.93
CA LEU A 55 -7.73 5.78 0.75
C LEU A 55 -8.26 4.99 1.95
N TRP A 56 -9.09 5.61 2.79
CA TRP A 56 -9.78 4.94 3.88
C TRP A 56 -10.75 3.84 3.40
N PRO A 57 -11.40 3.88 2.21
CA PRO A 57 -12.22 2.78 1.73
C PRO A 57 -11.41 1.51 1.46
N GLU A 58 -10.19 1.64 0.95
CA GLU A 58 -9.27 0.54 0.73
C GLU A 58 -8.83 -0.07 2.06
N LEU A 59 -8.60 0.78 3.07
CA LEU A 59 -8.33 0.32 4.43
C LEU A 59 -9.52 -0.45 5.00
N TRP A 60 -10.75 -0.04 4.71
CA TRP A 60 -11.95 -0.79 5.10
C TRP A 60 -12.06 -2.14 4.37
N GLN A 61 -11.88 -2.15 3.05
CA GLN A 61 -11.95 -3.37 2.24
C GLN A 61 -10.90 -4.42 2.65
N ALA A 62 -9.71 -3.98 3.04
CA ALA A 62 -8.65 -4.85 3.55
C ALA A 62 -8.96 -5.42 4.95
N ASN A 63 -9.93 -4.86 5.68
CA ASN A 63 -10.27 -5.22 7.05
C ASN A 63 -11.74 -5.66 7.15
N PRO A 64 -12.10 -6.84 6.60
CA PRO A 64 -13.49 -7.34 6.57
C PRO A 64 -14.09 -7.59 7.95
N GLN A 65 -13.27 -7.66 9.00
CA GLN A 65 -13.73 -7.74 10.39
C GLN A 65 -14.45 -6.47 10.87
N ILE A 66 -14.30 -5.35 10.16
CA ILE A 66 -14.96 -4.07 10.47
C ILE A 66 -16.25 -4.00 9.65
N HIS A 67 -17.39 -4.36 10.24
CA HIS A 67 -18.66 -4.44 9.51
C HIS A 67 -19.37 -3.09 9.28
N ASN A 68 -19.19 -2.12 10.19
CA ASN A 68 -19.83 -0.80 10.10
C ASN A 68 -18.86 0.27 10.65
N PRO A 69 -17.97 0.80 9.81
CA PRO A 69 -16.90 1.71 10.21
C PRO A 69 -17.37 3.13 10.59
#